data_AF-A0A1W9Z0I8-F1
#
_entry.id   AF-A0A1W9Z0I8-F1
#
_cell.length_a   1.000
_cell.length_b   1.000
_cell.length_c   1.000
_cell.angle_alpha   90.00
_cell.angle_beta   90.00
_cell.angle_gamma   90.00
#
_symmetry.space_group_name_H-M   'P 1'
#
loop_
_entity.id
_entity.type
_entity.pdbx_description
1 polymer ?
#
loop_
_entity_poly.entity_id
_entity_poly.type
_entity_poly.pdbx_seq_one_letter_code
_entity_poly.pdbx_strand_id
1 'polypeptide(L)'
;MIAAVGVAVAAVIVLLTFAATRQAAPEEKPVAIAAAPAPQAESPECTALMSALPEQLGDYRRATAVEPVPAGAAAWQADPSADAVIMRCGLERPVDFRVGTPVQVVDEVQWFEVSQHGVSTWFAVDRSSYVALTLPTGSGPTPIQLISKAIARTMPARQPDPGPAR
;
A
#
# COMPACT_ATOMS: atom_id res chain seq x y z
N MET A 1 48.42 17.80 -26.04
CA MET A 1 48.34 16.64 -25.10
C MET A 1 47.55 16.95 -23.83
N ILE A 2 47.67 18.12 -23.22
CA ILE A 2 46.99 18.47 -21.95
C ILE A 2 45.44 18.45 -22.05
N ALA A 3 44.86 18.96 -23.15
CA ALA A 3 43.40 19.01 -23.33
C ALA A 3 42.74 17.62 -23.44
N ALA A 4 43.40 16.64 -24.06
CA ALA A 4 42.88 15.29 -24.22
C ALA A 4 42.85 14.52 -22.88
N VAL A 5 43.86 14.76 -22.02
CA VAL A 5 43.92 14.16 -20.67
C VAL A 5 42.79 14.72 -19.79
N GLY A 6 42.50 16.02 -19.86
CA GLY A 6 41.42 16.63 -19.08
C GLY A 6 40.02 16.07 -19.40
N VAL A 7 39.73 15.84 -20.68
CA VAL A 7 38.44 15.27 -21.12
C VAL A 7 38.27 13.82 -20.65
N ALA A 8 39.33 13.02 -20.75
CA ALA A 8 39.30 11.63 -20.30
C ALA A 8 39.04 11.51 -18.80
N VAL A 9 39.69 12.36 -17.99
CA VAL A 9 39.48 12.36 -16.53
C VAL A 9 38.07 12.79 -16.17
N ALA A 10 37.51 13.82 -16.82
CA ALA A 10 36.15 14.27 -16.59
C ALA A 10 35.12 13.18 -16.94
N ALA A 11 35.29 12.50 -18.07
CA ALA A 11 34.41 11.41 -18.48
C ALA A 11 34.44 10.24 -17.49
N VAL A 12 35.62 9.88 -16.98
CA VAL A 12 35.77 8.83 -15.95
C VAL A 12 35.08 9.25 -14.64
N ILE A 13 35.23 10.50 -14.20
CA ILE A 13 34.56 10.99 -12.97
C ILE A 13 33.03 10.95 -13.14
N VAL A 14 32.51 11.39 -14.28
CA VAL A 14 31.05 11.33 -14.57
C VAL A 14 30.57 9.88 -14.60
N LEU A 15 31.31 8.96 -15.24
CA LEU A 15 30.96 7.54 -15.26
C LEU A 15 30.99 6.90 -13.87
N LEU A 16 32.01 7.22 -13.07
CA LEU A 16 32.15 6.67 -11.71
C LEU A 16 31.07 7.20 -10.77
N THR A 17 30.73 8.49 -10.85
CA THR A 17 29.64 9.08 -10.06
C THR A 17 28.26 8.52 -10.47
N PHE A 18 28.03 8.31 -11.77
CA PHE A 18 26.81 7.67 -12.27
C PHE A 18 26.73 6.18 -11.93
N ALA A 19 27.86 5.48 -11.86
CA ALA A 19 27.91 4.07 -11.44
C ALA A 19 27.69 3.92 -9.92
N ALA A 20 28.34 4.76 -9.11
CA ALA A 20 28.21 4.72 -7.65
C ALA A 20 26.79 5.01 -7.17
N THR A 21 26.08 5.92 -7.85
CA THR A 21 24.67 6.22 -7.56
C THR A 21 23.72 5.07 -7.89
N ARG A 22 24.05 4.22 -8.87
CA ARG A 22 23.26 3.02 -9.20
C ARG A 22 23.51 1.84 -8.26
N GLN A 23 24.72 1.72 -7.71
CA GLN A 23 25.11 0.62 -6.82
C GLN A 23 24.66 0.85 -5.36
N ALA A 24 24.34 2.08 -5.00
CA ALA A 24 23.91 2.45 -3.65
C ALA A 24 22.42 2.21 -3.38
N ALA A 25 21.64 1.70 -4.36
CA ALA A 25 20.28 1.26 -4.08
C ALA A 25 20.35 0.02 -3.18
N PRO A 26 19.85 0.07 -1.93
CA PRO A 26 19.80 -1.09 -1.06
C PRO A 26 19.07 -2.23 -1.77
N GLU A 27 19.50 -3.48 -1.59
CA GLU A 27 18.73 -4.64 -2.05
C GLU A 27 17.35 -4.59 -1.36
N GLU A 28 16.33 -4.16 -2.11
CA GLU A 28 14.94 -4.19 -1.66
C GLU A 28 14.55 -5.65 -1.43
N LYS A 29 14.27 -6.03 -0.19
CA LYS A 29 13.73 -7.34 0.12
C LYS A 29 12.27 -7.39 -0.33
N PRO A 30 11.89 -8.26 -1.28
CA PRO A 30 10.52 -8.30 -1.76
C PRO A 30 9.54 -8.68 -0.63
N VAL A 31 8.39 -8.03 -0.59
CA VAL A 31 7.35 -8.25 0.42
C VAL A 31 6.46 -9.41 0.01
N ALA A 32 6.34 -10.43 0.86
CA ALA A 32 5.36 -11.49 0.68
C ALA A 32 3.96 -10.98 1.05
N ILE A 33 3.02 -11.05 0.10
CA ILE A 33 1.63 -10.69 0.33
C ILE A 33 0.80 -11.98 0.35
N ALA A 34 0.33 -12.38 1.53
CA ALA A 34 -0.58 -13.51 1.66
C ALA A 34 -1.85 -13.28 0.82
N ALA A 35 -2.30 -14.31 0.10
CA ALA A 35 -3.56 -14.29 -0.63
C ALA A 35 -4.75 -14.35 0.33
N ALA A 36 -5.83 -13.67 -0.03
CA ALA A 36 -7.13 -13.74 0.64
C ALA A 36 -8.23 -13.76 -0.44
N PRO A 37 -9.43 -14.30 -0.16
CA PRO A 37 -10.54 -14.28 -1.10
C PRO A 37 -10.86 -12.84 -1.54
N ALA A 38 -10.58 -12.55 -2.82
CA ALA A 38 -10.72 -11.24 -3.40
C ALA A 38 -11.41 -11.30 -4.78
N PRO A 39 -12.67 -11.76 -4.85
CA PRO A 39 -13.37 -11.98 -6.13
C PRO A 39 -13.57 -10.70 -6.96
N GLN A 40 -13.43 -9.52 -6.34
CA GLN A 40 -13.57 -8.22 -6.99
C GLN A 40 -12.21 -7.52 -7.22
N ALA A 41 -11.08 -8.22 -7.04
CA ALA A 41 -9.75 -7.61 -7.13
C ALA A 41 -9.45 -6.98 -8.49
N GLU A 42 -10.03 -7.51 -9.56
CA GLU A 42 -9.87 -7.02 -10.95
C GLU A 42 -11.07 -6.15 -11.40
N SER A 43 -11.92 -5.74 -10.47
CA SER A 43 -13.03 -4.81 -10.79
C SER A 43 -12.50 -3.46 -11.32
N PRO A 44 -13.31 -2.72 -12.09
CA PRO A 44 -12.95 -1.38 -12.55
C PRO A 44 -12.55 -0.44 -11.39
N GLU A 45 -13.25 -0.53 -10.26
CA GLU A 45 -12.99 0.28 -9.08
C GLU A 45 -11.63 -0.04 -8.44
N CYS A 46 -11.31 -1.33 -8.29
CA CYS A 46 -10.01 -1.75 -7.76
C CYS A 46 -8.87 -1.41 -8.74
N THR A 47 -9.07 -1.57 -10.04
CA THR A 47 -8.10 -1.17 -11.07
C THR A 47 -7.83 0.34 -11.03
N ALA A 48 -8.89 1.14 -10.89
CA ALA A 48 -8.77 2.59 -10.73
C ALA A 48 -8.05 2.96 -9.43
N LEU A 49 -8.38 2.32 -8.30
CA LEU A 49 -7.69 2.51 -7.03
C LEU A 49 -6.20 2.19 -7.15
N MET A 50 -5.84 1.01 -7.69
CA MET A 50 -4.46 0.59 -7.89
C MET A 50 -3.65 1.61 -8.71
N SER A 51 -4.27 2.19 -9.73
CA SER A 51 -3.67 3.23 -10.58
C SER A 51 -3.50 4.59 -9.88
N ALA A 52 -4.30 4.84 -8.84
CA ALA A 52 -4.28 6.09 -8.07
C ALA A 52 -3.47 5.99 -6.76
N LEU A 53 -2.93 4.80 -6.45
CA LEU A 53 -2.18 4.61 -5.21
C LEU A 53 -0.91 5.47 -5.21
N PRO A 54 -0.58 6.10 -4.08
CA PRO A 54 0.64 6.86 -3.97
C PRO A 54 1.87 5.95 -3.92
N GLU A 55 2.98 6.46 -4.44
CA GLU A 55 4.31 5.84 -4.31
C GLU A 55 4.84 5.90 -2.86
N GLN A 56 4.34 6.84 -2.06
CA GLN A 56 4.78 7.08 -0.69
C GLN A 56 3.60 7.22 0.27
N LEU A 57 3.73 6.61 1.45
CA LEU A 57 2.79 6.69 2.56
C LEU A 57 3.51 7.19 3.81
N GLY A 58 3.82 8.49 3.84
CA GLY A 58 4.73 9.03 4.86
C GLY A 58 6.15 8.51 4.63
N ASP A 59 6.73 7.88 5.64
CA ASP A 59 8.08 7.28 5.57
C ASP A 59 8.12 5.96 4.80
N TYR A 60 6.95 5.36 4.50
CA TYR A 60 6.86 4.12 3.74
C TYR A 60 6.92 4.39 2.24
N ARG A 61 7.77 3.67 1.52
CA ARG A 61 7.87 3.69 0.05
C ARG A 61 7.29 2.41 -0.55
N ARG A 62 6.72 2.51 -1.75
CA ARG A 62 6.19 1.37 -2.49
C ARG A 62 7.26 0.29 -2.59
N ALA A 63 6.90 -0.93 -2.20
CA ALA A 63 7.81 -2.06 -2.16
C ALA A 63 7.50 -3.04 -3.29
N THR A 64 8.53 -3.69 -3.80
CA THR A 64 8.38 -4.82 -4.70
C THR A 64 7.76 -5.99 -3.95
N ALA A 65 6.73 -6.63 -4.51
CA ALA A 65 6.09 -7.81 -3.93
C ALA A 65 6.67 -9.11 -4.51
N VAL A 66 6.64 -10.18 -3.73
CA VAL A 66 7.03 -11.52 -4.19
C VAL A 66 6.00 -12.03 -5.21
N GLU A 67 6.48 -12.54 -6.35
CA GLU A 67 5.62 -13.16 -7.36
C GLU A 67 5.16 -14.58 -6.94
N PRO A 68 3.92 -14.99 -7.24
CA PRO A 68 2.89 -14.21 -7.95
C PRO A 68 2.23 -13.16 -7.04
N VAL A 69 2.16 -11.91 -7.49
CA VAL A 69 1.48 -10.84 -6.74
C VAL A 69 -0.04 -11.00 -6.85
N PRO A 70 -0.79 -11.10 -5.74
CA PRO A 70 -2.24 -11.14 -5.78
C PRO A 70 -2.82 -9.90 -6.46
N ALA A 71 -3.83 -10.08 -7.31
CA ALA A 71 -4.54 -8.96 -7.95
C ALA A 71 -5.07 -7.98 -6.89
N GLY A 72 -5.04 -6.68 -7.22
CA GLY A 72 -5.53 -5.64 -6.32
C GLY A 72 -4.73 -5.49 -5.02
N ALA A 73 -3.49 -5.98 -4.96
CA ALA A 73 -2.64 -5.85 -3.78
C ALA A 73 -1.42 -4.94 -4.00
N ALA A 74 -1.03 -4.23 -2.95
CA ALA A 74 0.15 -3.37 -2.92
C ALA A 74 0.81 -3.40 -1.54
N ALA A 75 2.13 -3.17 -1.49
CA ALA A 75 2.87 -3.07 -0.26
C ALA A 75 3.77 -1.83 -0.23
N TRP A 76 4.05 -1.34 0.97
CA TRP A 76 5.02 -0.29 1.23
C TRP A 76 5.87 -0.63 2.46
N GLN A 77 7.13 -0.24 2.46
CA GLN A 77 8.08 -0.45 3.56
C GLN A 77 8.83 0.84 3.89
N ALA A 78 9.09 1.08 5.16
CA ALA A 78 9.95 2.18 5.61
C ALA A 78 11.44 1.84 5.41
N ASP A 79 11.81 0.60 5.71
CA ASP A 79 13.13 0.03 5.47
C ASP A 79 13.03 -1.48 5.15
N PRO A 80 14.08 -2.12 4.58
CA PRO A 80 14.04 -3.53 4.16
C PRO A 80 13.84 -4.56 5.28
N SER A 81 13.97 -4.17 6.54
CA SER A 81 13.78 -5.04 7.72
C SER A 81 12.48 -4.76 8.49
N ALA A 82 11.80 -3.66 8.18
CA ALA A 82 10.54 -3.29 8.80
C ALA A 82 9.35 -4.09 8.25
N ASP A 83 8.36 -4.29 9.11
CA ASP A 83 7.05 -4.78 8.71
C ASP A 83 6.41 -3.84 7.67
N ALA A 84 5.79 -4.43 6.67
CA ALA A 84 5.19 -3.69 5.56
C ALA A 84 3.76 -3.22 5.86
N VAL A 85 3.41 -2.05 5.34
CA VAL A 85 2.01 -1.67 5.13
C VAL A 85 1.51 -2.41 3.90
N ILE A 86 0.38 -3.12 4.01
CA ILE A 86 -0.16 -3.93 2.92
C ILE A 86 -1.60 -3.52 2.64
N MET A 87 -1.92 -3.22 1.39
CA MET A 87 -3.27 -2.95 0.92
C MET A 87 -3.78 -4.09 0.04
N ARG A 88 -5.04 -4.48 0.19
CA ARG A 88 -5.75 -5.43 -0.68
C ARG A 88 -7.14 -4.90 -1.03
N CYS A 89 -7.48 -4.84 -2.31
CA CYS A 89 -8.77 -4.39 -2.81
C CYS A 89 -9.60 -5.57 -3.30
N GLY A 90 -10.92 -5.46 -3.21
CA GLY A 90 -11.85 -6.41 -3.83
C GLY A 90 -12.11 -7.64 -2.98
N LEU A 91 -11.90 -7.53 -1.66
CA LEU A 91 -12.13 -8.58 -0.69
C LEU A 91 -13.62 -8.87 -0.50
N GLU A 92 -13.92 -10.07 0.00
CA GLU A 92 -15.24 -10.37 0.57
C GLU A 92 -15.49 -9.54 1.84
N ARG A 93 -16.76 -9.44 2.24
CA ARG A 93 -17.14 -8.77 3.49
C ARG A 93 -16.43 -9.42 4.68
N PRO A 94 -15.74 -8.67 5.55
CA PRO A 94 -15.15 -9.22 6.76
C PRO A 94 -16.21 -9.90 7.62
N VAL A 95 -15.95 -11.14 8.06
CA VAL A 95 -16.94 -11.95 8.81
C VAL A 95 -17.38 -11.30 10.12
N ASP A 96 -16.48 -10.53 10.73
CA ASP A 96 -16.71 -9.79 11.97
C ASP A 96 -17.36 -8.42 11.76
N PHE A 97 -17.50 -7.93 10.52
CA PHE A 97 -18.22 -6.70 10.23
C PHE A 97 -19.73 -6.95 10.29
N ARG A 98 -20.34 -6.61 11.44
CA ARG A 98 -21.72 -6.96 11.81
C ARG A 98 -22.44 -5.73 12.35
N VAL A 99 -23.78 -5.77 12.35
CA VAL A 99 -24.58 -4.68 12.92
C VAL A 99 -24.14 -4.43 14.36
N GLY A 100 -23.81 -3.17 14.66
CA GLY A 100 -23.33 -2.74 15.97
C GLY A 100 -21.80 -2.72 16.13
N THR A 101 -21.01 -3.16 15.15
CA THR A 101 -19.56 -3.00 15.24
C THR A 101 -19.14 -1.54 15.03
N PRO A 102 -18.16 -1.04 15.82
CA PRO A 102 -17.69 0.32 15.67
C PRO A 102 -16.98 0.50 14.32
N VAL A 103 -17.16 1.67 13.73
CA VAL A 103 -16.41 2.13 12.55
C VAL A 103 -15.81 3.50 12.85
N GLN A 104 -14.67 3.80 12.24
CA GLN A 104 -13.98 5.07 12.36
C GLN A 104 -13.94 5.77 11.01
N VAL A 105 -14.19 7.08 11.01
CA VAL A 105 -14.09 7.89 9.79
C VAL A 105 -12.69 8.48 9.71
N VAL A 106 -11.99 8.21 8.61
CA VAL A 106 -10.72 8.87 8.27
C VAL A 106 -10.90 9.53 6.91
N ASP A 107 -10.72 10.85 6.88
CA ASP A 107 -11.13 11.69 5.75
C ASP A 107 -12.61 11.43 5.37
N GLU A 108 -12.87 10.76 4.25
CA GLU A 108 -14.21 10.47 3.73
C GLU A 108 -14.53 8.95 3.68
N VAL A 109 -13.73 8.12 4.37
CA VAL A 109 -13.84 6.66 4.35
C VAL A 109 -14.18 6.13 5.74
N GLN A 110 -15.16 5.23 5.82
CA GLN A 110 -15.49 4.51 7.04
C GLN A 110 -14.70 3.21 7.13
N TRP A 111 -13.93 3.07 8.20
CA TRP A 111 -13.03 1.95 8.44
C TRP A 111 -13.49 1.09 9.61
N PHE A 112 -13.58 -0.22 9.40
CA PHE A 112 -13.75 -1.22 10.44
C PHE A 112 -12.39 -1.83 10.80
N GLU A 113 -12.02 -1.82 12.07
CA GLU A 113 -10.73 -2.35 12.54
C GLU A 113 -10.83 -3.80 13.00
N VAL A 114 -9.90 -4.63 12.56
CA VAL A 114 -9.61 -5.95 13.14
C VAL A 114 -8.15 -5.96 13.58
N SER A 115 -7.92 -5.93 14.89
CA SER A 115 -6.57 -5.94 15.48
C SER A 115 -6.25 -7.32 16.07
N GLN A 116 -5.10 -7.88 15.69
CA GLN A 116 -4.59 -9.13 16.25
C GLN A 116 -3.07 -9.06 16.40
N HIS A 117 -2.55 -9.51 17.55
CA HIS A 117 -1.11 -9.67 17.80
C HIS A 117 -0.23 -8.45 17.43
N GLY A 118 -0.70 -7.22 17.69
CA GLY A 118 0.07 -6.00 17.39
C GLY A 118 0.04 -5.55 15.93
N VAL A 119 -0.84 -6.12 15.11
CA VAL A 119 -1.10 -5.68 13.74
C VAL A 119 -2.59 -5.35 13.60
N SER A 120 -2.89 -4.19 13.05
CA SER A 120 -4.28 -3.76 12.80
C SER A 120 -4.57 -3.83 11.31
N THR A 121 -5.63 -4.55 10.92
CA THR A 121 -6.17 -4.53 9.57
C THR A 121 -7.44 -3.70 9.55
N TRP A 122 -7.42 -2.62 8.77
CA TRP A 122 -8.52 -1.69 8.61
C TRP A 122 -9.25 -1.99 7.31
N PHE A 123 -10.56 -2.20 7.36
CA PHE A 123 -11.38 -2.47 6.18
C PHE A 123 -12.23 -1.25 5.85
N ALA A 124 -12.09 -0.70 4.64
CA ALA A 124 -13.03 0.29 4.11
C ALA A 124 -14.35 -0.44 3.82
N VAL A 125 -15.43 -0.04 4.51
CA VAL A 125 -16.72 -0.74 4.50
C VAL A 125 -17.85 0.04 3.86
N ASP A 126 -17.58 1.25 3.38
CA ASP A 126 -18.54 2.18 2.78
C ASP A 126 -18.28 2.38 1.28
N ARG A 127 -17.79 1.34 0.59
CA ARG A 127 -17.49 1.31 -0.84
C ARG A 127 -18.13 0.10 -1.52
N SER A 128 -18.13 0.06 -2.85
CA SER A 128 -18.69 -1.05 -3.64
C SER A 128 -17.95 -2.38 -3.47
N SER A 129 -16.66 -2.30 -3.11
CA SER A 129 -15.77 -3.43 -2.88
C SER A 129 -14.96 -3.14 -1.62
N TYR A 130 -14.71 -4.16 -0.80
CA TYR A 130 -13.97 -3.98 0.45
C TYR A 130 -12.47 -3.83 0.20
N VAL A 131 -11.85 -2.85 0.86
CA VAL A 131 -10.40 -2.61 0.81
C VAL A 131 -9.82 -2.81 2.20
N ALA A 132 -8.86 -3.71 2.34
CA ALA A 132 -8.10 -3.88 3.58
C ALA A 132 -6.79 -3.10 3.52
N LEU A 133 -6.43 -2.47 4.63
CA LEU A 133 -5.14 -1.85 4.89
C LEU A 133 -4.58 -2.42 6.20
N THR A 134 -3.57 -3.28 6.09
CA THR A 134 -2.84 -3.81 7.24
C THR A 134 -1.72 -2.84 7.61
N LEU A 135 -1.74 -2.36 8.85
CA LEU A 135 -0.81 -1.41 9.42
C LEU A 135 0.01 -2.08 10.55
N PRO A 136 1.35 -2.09 10.44
CA PRO A 136 2.22 -2.38 11.57
C PRO A 136 1.98 -1.43 12.76
N THR A 137 2.34 -1.89 13.96
CA THR A 137 2.37 -1.01 15.13
C THR A 137 3.34 0.16 14.87
N GLY A 138 2.93 1.38 15.20
CA GLY A 138 3.77 2.56 15.05
C GLY A 138 3.77 3.18 13.65
N SER A 139 2.95 2.71 12.70
CA SER A 139 2.83 3.32 11.37
C SER A 139 2.33 4.77 11.37
N GLY A 140 1.78 5.25 12.48
CA GLY A 140 1.15 6.56 12.56
C GLY A 140 -0.11 6.67 11.68
N PRO A 141 -0.73 7.86 11.62
CA PRO A 141 -1.99 8.05 10.90
C PRO A 141 -1.81 8.27 9.39
N THR A 142 -0.60 8.62 8.93
CA THR A 142 -0.36 9.06 7.55
C THR A 142 -0.73 8.01 6.49
N PRO A 143 -0.37 6.71 6.64
CA PRO A 143 -0.74 5.71 5.65
C PRO A 143 -2.26 5.60 5.43
N ILE A 144 -3.04 5.49 6.50
CA ILE A 144 -4.50 5.36 6.38
C ILE A 144 -5.16 6.63 5.83
N GLN A 145 -4.65 7.82 6.14
CA GLN A 145 -5.14 9.07 5.56
C GLN A 145 -4.90 9.14 4.04
N LEU A 146 -3.69 8.81 3.59
CA LEU A 146 -3.35 8.88 2.17
C LEU A 146 -4.11 7.81 1.35
N ILE A 147 -4.27 6.60 1.90
CA ILE A 147 -5.11 5.57 1.29
C ILE A 147 -6.58 5.99 1.29
N SER A 148 -7.08 6.63 2.36
CA SER A 148 -8.46 7.12 2.41
C SER A 148 -8.75 8.12 1.28
N LYS A 149 -7.81 9.04 1.02
CA LYS A 149 -7.90 9.99 -0.10
C LYS A 149 -7.88 9.31 -1.47
N ALA A 150 -7.06 8.27 -1.64
CA ALA A 150 -7.04 7.50 -2.88
C ALA A 150 -8.38 6.79 -3.11
N ILE A 151 -8.92 6.12 -2.08
CA ILE A 151 -10.22 5.45 -2.12
C ILE A 151 -11.35 6.44 -2.43
N ALA A 152 -11.40 7.60 -1.74
CA ALA A 152 -12.45 8.59 -1.96
C ALA A 152 -12.47 9.15 -3.40
N ARG A 153 -11.31 9.24 -4.05
CA ARG A 153 -11.20 9.72 -5.44
C ARG A 153 -11.66 8.69 -6.48
N THR A 154 -11.48 7.40 -6.20
CA THR A 154 -11.68 6.34 -7.21
C THR A 154 -12.90 5.48 -6.96
N MET A 155 -13.42 5.45 -5.73
CA MET A 155 -14.52 4.59 -5.31
C MET A 155 -15.62 5.44 -4.66
N PRO A 156 -16.80 5.57 -5.28
CA PRO A 156 -17.91 6.31 -4.70
C PRO A 156 -18.36 5.72 -3.36
N ALA A 157 -18.70 6.60 -2.42
CA ALA A 157 -19.25 6.20 -1.13
C ALA A 157 -20.61 5.51 -1.28
N ARG A 158 -20.85 4.50 -0.42
CA ARG A 158 -22.11 3.77 -0.30
C ARG A 158 -22.47 3.59 1.18
N GLN A 159 -23.73 3.28 1.46
CA GLN A 159 -24.09 2.87 2.81
C GLN A 159 -23.38 1.55 3.15
N PRO A 160 -22.75 1.44 4.34
CA PRO A 160 -22.15 0.19 4.77
C PRO A 160 -23.18 -0.94 4.85
N ASP A 161 -22.79 -2.16 4.46
CA ASP A 161 -23.62 -3.37 4.48
C ASP A 161 -23.10 -4.42 5.48
N PRO A 162 -23.27 -4.18 6.81
CA PRO A 162 -22.82 -5.11 7.83
C PRO A 162 -23.63 -6.40 7.80
N GLY A 163 -23.02 -7.52 8.22
CA GLY A 163 -23.76 -8.76 8.48
C GLY A 163 -24.74 -8.61 9.65
N PRO A 164 -25.67 -9.57 9.84
CA PRO A 164 -26.68 -9.48 10.90
C PRO A 164 -26.07 -9.38 12.31
N ALA A 165 -26.82 -8.85 13.27
CA ALA A 165 -26.39 -8.85 14.68
C ALA A 165 -26.06 -10.29 15.16
N ARG A 166 -25.22 -10.40 16.20
CA ARG A 166 -24.86 -11.68 16.80
C ARG A 166 -26.03 -12.33 17.52
#